data_AF-A0A2A4FD40-F1
#
_entry.id   AF-A0A2A4FD40-F1
#
_cell.length_a   1.000
_cell.length_b   1.000
_cell.length_c   1.000
_cell.angle_alpha   90.00
_cell.angle_beta   90.00
_cell.angle_gamma   90.00
#
_symmetry.space_group_name_H-M   'P 1'
#
loop_
_entity.id
_entity.type
_entity.pdbx_description
1 polymer ?
#
loop_
_entity_poly.entity_id
_entity_poly.type
_entity_poly.pdbx_seq_one_letter_code
_entity_poly.pdbx_strand_id
1 'polypeptide(L)'
;MNVIAVACTAVLGLLLFGLGLAVSITRFRVTTGSGCAEDPTNVLHKIVRAHGNTAEYVPFLAVLFLYFGAHEPSGATVSLIVAATVCRCLLVIGLLAWPTMSKPNPARFVGALGTYLCGAALCIRLFV
;
A
#
# COMPACT_ATOMS: atom_id res chain seq x y z
N MET A 1 3.81 -23.56 2.05
CA MET A 1 3.91 -22.08 1.95
C MET A 1 3.90 -21.66 0.49
N ASN A 2 2.93 -20.87 0.06
CA ASN A 2 2.81 -20.40 -1.33
C ASN A 2 3.82 -19.26 -1.60
N VAL A 3 4.70 -19.46 -2.58
CA VAL A 3 5.78 -18.52 -2.92
C VAL A 3 5.26 -17.16 -3.40
N ILE A 4 4.13 -17.14 -4.11
CA ILE A 4 3.54 -15.89 -4.63
C ILE A 4 3.04 -15.03 -3.46
N ALA A 5 2.39 -15.65 -2.48
CA ALA A 5 1.93 -14.94 -1.29
C ALA A 5 3.09 -14.33 -0.50
N VAL A 6 4.18 -15.08 -0.31
CA VAL A 6 5.41 -14.57 0.35
C VAL A 6 6.04 -13.43 -0.45
N ALA A 7 6.16 -13.56 -1.77
CA ALA A 7 6.70 -12.51 -2.63
C ALA A 7 5.86 -11.22 -2.57
N CYS A 8 4.53 -11.34 -2.60
CA CYS A 8 3.62 -10.21 -2.46
C CYS A 8 3.78 -9.53 -1.09
N THR A 9 3.85 -10.29 -0.01
CA THR A 9 4.12 -9.76 1.33
C THR A 9 5.46 -9.04 1.40
N ALA A 10 6.51 -9.60 0.78
CA ALA A 10 7.83 -8.96 0.71
C ALA A 10 7.80 -7.63 -0.06
N VAL A 11 7.11 -7.58 -1.20
CA VAL A 11 6.92 -6.34 -1.98
C VAL A 11 6.23 -5.26 -1.14
N LEU A 12 5.15 -5.63 -0.42
CA LEU A 12 4.44 -4.67 0.44
C LEU A 12 5.30 -4.23 1.64
N GLY A 13 6.10 -5.13 2.21
CA GLY A 13 7.07 -4.79 3.25
C GLY A 13 8.12 -3.80 2.77
N LEU A 14 8.72 -4.03 1.60
CA LEU A 14 9.67 -3.11 0.98
C LEU A 14 9.03 -1.75 0.69
N LEU A 15 7.77 -1.74 0.24
CA LEU A 15 7.01 -0.51 0.02
C LEU A 15 6.84 0.28 1.33
N LEU A 16 6.45 -0.39 2.42
CA LEU A 16 6.26 0.23 3.73
C LEU A 16 7.55 0.82 4.29
N PHE A 17 8.62 0.02 4.36
CA PHE A 17 9.92 0.46 4.88
C PHE A 17 10.57 1.52 3.98
N GLY A 18 10.48 1.35 2.65
CA GLY A 18 11.01 2.32 1.69
C GLY A 18 10.33 3.68 1.81
N LEU A 19 9.00 3.71 1.97
CA LEU A 19 8.27 4.96 2.21
C LEU A 19 8.62 5.58 3.58
N GLY A 20 8.80 4.77 4.62
CA GLY A 20 9.24 5.26 5.93
C GLY A 20 10.62 5.91 5.86
N LEU A 21 11.56 5.28 5.15
CA LEU A 21 12.88 5.86 4.88
C LEU A 21 12.78 7.16 4.07
N ALA A 22 11.91 7.20 3.06
CA ALA A 22 11.69 8.41 2.26
C ALA A 22 11.13 9.57 3.10
N VAL A 23 10.24 9.30 4.06
CA VAL A 23 9.78 10.30 5.04
C VAL A 23 10.97 10.83 5.83
N SER A 24 11.79 9.96 6.42
CA SER A 24 12.94 10.36 7.25
C SER A 24 13.96 11.20 6.47
N ILE A 25 14.32 10.78 5.25
CA ILE A 25 15.24 11.53 4.38
C ILE A 25 14.66 12.90 4.04
N THR A 26 13.37 12.95 3.68
CA THR A 26 12.73 14.22 3.27
C THR A 26 12.64 15.18 4.46
N ARG A 27 12.27 14.69 5.64
CA ARG A 27 12.23 15.48 6.89
C ARG A 27 13.58 16.10 7.22
N PHE A 28 14.65 15.31 7.09
CA PHE A 28 16.00 15.79 7.29
C PHE A 28 16.34 16.93 6.30
N ARG A 29 16.02 16.75 5.01
CA ARG A 29 16.27 17.76 3.97
C ARG A 29 15.50 19.06 4.16
N VAL A 30 14.26 18.99 4.65
CA VAL A 30 13.42 20.17 4.90
C VAL A 30 13.45 20.63 6.36
N THR A 31 14.41 20.13 7.15
CA THR A 31 14.61 20.46 8.57
C THR A 31 13.32 20.46 9.40
N THR A 32 12.43 19.49 9.16
CA THR A 32 11.10 19.40 9.79
C THR A 32 11.00 18.16 10.66
N GLY A 33 11.05 18.34 11.98
CA GLY A 33 11.05 17.22 12.94
C GLY A 33 9.73 16.44 13.01
N SER A 34 8.59 17.14 12.91
CA SER A 34 7.25 16.54 12.98
C SER A 34 6.25 17.26 12.07
N GLY A 35 5.16 16.60 11.72
CA GLY A 35 4.12 17.15 10.84
C GLY A 35 4.59 17.34 9.40
N CYS A 36 3.80 18.07 8.61
CA CYS A 36 4.09 18.49 7.24
C CYS A 36 3.15 19.64 6.89
N ALA A 37 3.49 20.43 5.87
CA ALA A 37 2.58 21.45 5.36
C ALA A 37 1.27 20.83 4.86
N GLU A 38 0.16 21.59 4.91
CA GLU A 38 -1.15 21.15 4.39
C GLU A 38 -1.27 21.27 2.87
N ASP A 39 -0.30 21.92 2.21
CA ASP A 39 -0.30 22.10 0.77
C ASP A 39 -0.29 20.74 0.04
N PRO A 40 -1.30 20.42 -0.79
CA PRO A 40 -1.41 19.15 -1.51
C PRO A 40 -0.35 18.94 -2.59
N THR A 41 0.46 19.96 -2.90
CA THR A 41 1.63 19.86 -3.79
C THR A 41 2.92 19.59 -3.04
N ASN A 42 2.95 19.78 -1.71
CA ASN A 42 4.13 19.62 -0.90
C ASN A 42 4.65 18.17 -0.93
N VAL A 43 5.93 18.01 -1.25
CA VAL A 43 6.55 16.69 -1.42
C VAL A 43 6.53 15.88 -0.12
N LEU A 44 6.87 16.49 1.02
CA LEU A 44 6.85 15.80 2.31
C LEU A 44 5.42 15.37 2.66
N HIS A 45 4.43 16.23 2.44
CA HIS A 45 3.02 15.92 2.67
C HIS A 45 2.55 14.70 1.85
N LYS A 46 2.91 14.66 0.56
CA LYS A 46 2.61 13.52 -0.33
C LYS A 46 3.26 12.22 0.14
N ILE A 47 4.54 12.24 0.50
CA ILE A 47 5.27 11.06 0.98
C ILE A 47 4.70 10.58 2.32
N VAL A 48 4.41 11.49 3.25
CA VAL A 48 3.78 11.15 4.53
C VAL A 48 2.40 10.53 4.31
N ARG A 49 1.59 11.03 3.38
CA ARG A 49 0.28 10.41 3.09
C ARG A 49 0.43 9.04 2.44
N ALA A 50 1.37 8.88 1.50
CA ALA A 50 1.66 7.58 0.89
C ALA A 50 2.14 6.55 1.93
N HIS A 51 3.03 6.95 2.83
CA HIS A 51 3.51 6.11 3.92
C HIS A 51 2.38 5.76 4.90
N GLY A 52 1.65 6.76 5.40
CA GLY A 52 0.55 6.57 6.35
C GLY A 52 -0.52 5.64 5.80
N ASN A 53 -0.95 5.86 4.55
CA ASN A 53 -1.88 4.93 3.91
C ASN A 53 -1.27 3.54 3.75
N THR A 54 0.02 3.40 3.45
CA THR A 54 0.67 2.07 3.39
C THR A 54 0.68 1.39 4.76
N ALA A 55 0.98 2.12 5.83
CA ALA A 55 0.96 1.62 7.20
C ALA A 55 -0.45 1.21 7.68
N GLU A 56 -1.51 1.86 7.18
CA GLU A 56 -2.90 1.53 7.50
C GLU A 56 -3.34 0.17 6.92
N TYR A 57 -2.91 -0.20 5.70
CA TYR A 57 -3.43 -1.37 4.99
C TYR A 57 -2.45 -2.54 4.89
N VAL A 58 -1.16 -2.27 4.67
CA VAL A 58 -0.16 -3.34 4.40
C VAL A 58 -0.03 -4.34 5.54
N PRO A 59 0.05 -3.96 6.83
CA PRO A 59 0.22 -4.92 7.91
C PRO A 59 -0.91 -5.96 7.95
N PHE A 60 -2.16 -5.52 7.78
CA PHE A 60 -3.30 -6.43 7.78
C PHE A 60 -3.34 -7.31 6.52
N LEU A 61 -3.01 -6.76 5.34
CA LEU A 61 -2.87 -7.55 4.11
C LEU A 61 -1.76 -8.60 4.24
N ALA A 62 -0.62 -8.27 4.83
CA ALA A 62 0.48 -9.19 5.05
C ALA A 62 0.06 -10.38 5.93
N VAL A 63 -0.74 -10.14 6.98
CA VAL A 63 -1.31 -11.21 7.80
C VAL A 63 -2.19 -12.13 6.97
N LEU A 64 -3.12 -11.58 6.18
CA LEU A 64 -4.00 -12.36 5.31
C LEU A 64 -3.20 -13.17 4.27
N PHE A 65 -2.21 -12.55 3.63
CA PHE A 65 -1.41 -13.20 2.59
C PHE A 65 -0.61 -14.36 3.14
N LEU A 66 0.07 -14.17 4.28
CA LEU A 66 0.85 -15.23 4.93
C LEU A 66 -0.05 -16.33 5.48
N TYR A 67 -1.21 -15.97 6.05
CA TYR A 67 -2.21 -16.94 6.53
C TYR A 67 -2.69 -17.84 5.39
N PHE A 68 -3.23 -17.26 4.31
CA PHE A 68 -3.68 -18.03 3.15
C PHE A 68 -2.52 -18.77 2.48
N GLY A 69 -1.35 -18.16 2.38
CA GLY A 69 -0.15 -18.77 1.83
C GLY A 69 0.32 -20.01 2.61
N ALA A 70 0.03 -20.10 3.90
CA ALA A 70 0.33 -21.26 4.71
C ALA A 70 -0.66 -22.43 4.52
N HIS A 71 -1.87 -22.18 4.02
CA HIS A 71 -2.99 -23.14 3.96
C HIS A 71 -3.43 -23.50 2.54
N GLU A 72 -2.47 -23.75 1.64
CA GLU A 72 -2.74 -24.22 0.26
C GLU A 72 -3.82 -23.40 -0.48
N PRO A 73 -3.56 -22.10 -0.74
CA PRO A 73 -4.59 -21.20 -1.21
C PRO A 73 -5.08 -21.56 -2.61
N SER A 74 -6.39 -21.43 -2.85
CA SER A 74 -6.97 -21.57 -4.18
C SER A 74 -6.37 -20.55 -5.17
N GLY A 75 -6.43 -20.85 -6.47
CA GLY A 75 -5.99 -19.92 -7.51
C GLY A 75 -6.67 -18.55 -7.42
N ALA A 76 -7.96 -18.52 -7.08
CA ALA A 76 -8.70 -17.27 -6.88
C ALA A 76 -8.17 -16.43 -5.70
N THR A 77 -7.82 -17.09 -4.59
CA THR A 77 -7.20 -16.42 -3.44
C THR A 77 -5.84 -15.83 -3.82
N VAL A 78 -5.01 -16.58 -4.56
CA VAL A 78 -3.72 -16.08 -5.05
C VAL A 78 -3.91 -14.89 -6.00
N SER A 79 -4.90 -14.93 -6.90
CA SER A 79 -5.23 -13.79 -7.76
C SER A 79 -5.64 -12.54 -6.97
N LEU A 80 -6.41 -12.69 -5.88
CA LEU A 80 -6.77 -11.58 -4.99
C LEU A 80 -5.53 -10.98 -4.29
N ILE A 81 -4.60 -11.84 -3.84
CA ILE A 81 -3.33 -11.41 -3.23
C ILE A 81 -2.51 -10.57 -4.21
N VAL A 82 -2.36 -11.04 -5.45
CA VAL A 82 -1.62 -10.32 -6.51
C VAL A 82 -2.33 -9.01 -6.85
N ALA A 83 -3.65 -9.04 -7.03
CA ALA A 83 -4.44 -7.85 -7.35
C ALA A 83 -4.35 -6.79 -6.25
N ALA A 84 -4.49 -7.19 -4.98
CA ALA A 84 -4.29 -6.30 -3.83
C ALA A 84 -2.90 -5.66 -3.85
N THR A 85 -1.86 -6.46 -4.10
CA THR A 85 -0.47 -5.97 -4.18
C THR A 85 -0.29 -4.92 -5.28
N VAL A 86 -0.79 -5.19 -6.49
CA VAL A 86 -0.75 -4.22 -7.60
C VAL A 86 -1.51 -2.94 -7.24
N CYS A 87 -2.68 -3.05 -6.61
CA CYS A 87 -3.47 -1.89 -6.18
C CYS A 87 -2.71 -1.02 -5.16
N ARG A 88 -1.97 -1.64 -4.22
CA ARG A 88 -1.12 -0.91 -3.27
C ARG A 88 -0.01 -0.12 -3.99
N CYS A 89 0.66 -0.73 -4.96
CA CYS A 89 1.68 -0.06 -5.76
C CYS A 89 1.08 1.10 -6.58
N LEU A 90 -0.05 0.87 -7.25
CA LEU A 90 -0.76 1.89 -8.02
C LEU A 90 -1.20 3.08 -7.15
N LEU A 91 -1.64 2.83 -5.91
CA LEU A 91 -2.03 3.90 -5.00
C LEU A 91 -0.84 4.78 -4.63
N VAL A 92 0.32 4.18 -4.32
CA VAL A 92 1.55 4.94 -4.00
C VAL A 92 2.01 5.75 -5.22
N ILE A 93 2.02 5.14 -6.41
CA ILE A 93 2.31 5.85 -7.66
C ILE A 93 1.33 7.01 -7.86
N GLY A 94 0.03 6.77 -7.66
CA GLY A 94 -1.03 7.76 -7.76
C GLY A 94 -0.88 8.95 -6.80
N LEU A 95 -0.31 8.73 -5.62
CA LEU A 95 -0.04 9.79 -4.63
C LEU A 95 1.24 10.55 -4.93
N LEU A 96 2.28 9.89 -5.44
CA LEU A 96 3.61 10.50 -5.60
C LEU A 96 3.84 11.10 -6.99
N ALA A 97 3.38 10.45 -8.05
CA ALA A 97 3.69 10.84 -9.44
C ALA A 97 2.89 12.06 -9.93
N TRP A 98 1.72 12.36 -9.35
CA TRP A 98 0.91 13.49 -9.76
C TRP A 98 1.34 14.80 -9.09
N PRO A 99 1.29 15.96 -9.78
CA PRO A 99 1.74 17.24 -9.21
C PRO A 99 1.01 17.68 -7.94
N THR A 100 -0.25 17.27 -7.78
CA THR A 100 -1.09 17.66 -6.64
C THR A 100 -2.01 16.53 -6.21
N MET A 101 -2.28 16.45 -4.90
CA MET A 101 -3.25 15.51 -4.32
C MET A 101 -4.68 16.04 -4.28
N SER A 102 -4.92 17.31 -4.65
CA SER A 102 -6.26 17.90 -4.66
C SER A 102 -7.12 17.40 -5.83
N LYS A 103 -6.50 16.82 -6.86
CA LYS A 103 -7.18 16.31 -8.04
C LYS A 103 -7.23 14.78 -8.03
N PRO A 104 -8.35 14.18 -8.48
CA PRO A 104 -8.40 12.75 -8.69
C PRO A 104 -7.44 12.35 -9.82
N ASN A 105 -6.90 11.14 -9.73
CA ASN A 105 -6.19 10.50 -10.83
C ASN A 105 -6.53 9.00 -10.87
N PRO A 106 -6.49 8.38 -12.06
CA PRO A 106 -6.94 7.01 -12.23
C PRO A 106 -6.11 6.01 -11.41
N ALA A 107 -4.80 6.20 -11.29
CA ALA A 107 -3.94 5.30 -10.52
C ALA A 107 -4.32 5.28 -9.03
N ARG A 108 -4.52 6.46 -8.43
CA ARG A 108 -4.99 6.61 -7.05
C ARG A 108 -6.38 6.04 -6.87
N PHE A 109 -7.29 6.27 -7.81
CA PHE A 109 -8.67 5.77 -7.72
C PHE A 109 -8.71 4.23 -7.79
N VAL A 110 -8.10 3.64 -8.82
CA VAL A 110 -8.04 2.19 -9.00
C VAL A 110 -7.28 1.53 -7.85
N GLY A 111 -6.16 2.12 -7.43
CA GLY A 111 -5.38 1.62 -6.30
C GLY A 111 -6.16 1.62 -4.99
N ALA A 112 -6.91 2.69 -4.70
CA ALA A 112 -7.74 2.77 -3.50
C ALA A 112 -8.91 1.78 -3.54
N LEU A 113 -9.75 1.86 -4.58
CA LEU A 113 -10.94 1.01 -4.71
C LEU A 113 -10.55 -0.47 -4.75
N GLY A 114 -9.52 -0.82 -5.53
CA GLY A 114 -9.04 -2.19 -5.63
C GLY A 114 -8.48 -2.72 -4.31
N THR A 115 -7.81 -1.88 -3.50
CA THR A 115 -7.38 -2.27 -2.15
C THR A 115 -8.57 -2.66 -1.28
N TYR A 116 -9.63 -1.84 -1.26
CA TYR A 116 -10.82 -2.12 -0.47
C TYR A 116 -11.52 -3.40 -0.92
N LEU A 117 -11.74 -3.54 -2.23
CA LEU A 117 -12.46 -4.70 -2.78
C LEU A 117 -11.66 -6.00 -2.56
N CYS A 118 -10.36 -6.01 -2.86
CA CYS A 118 -9.54 -7.21 -2.66
C CYS A 118 -9.36 -7.54 -1.18
N GLY A 119 -9.13 -6.53 -0.34
CA GLY A 119 -9.02 -6.72 1.11
C GLY A 119 -10.29 -7.29 1.72
N ALA A 120 -11.45 -6.70 1.39
CA ALA A 120 -12.75 -7.21 1.85
C ALA A 120 -13.02 -8.63 1.35
N ALA A 121 -12.72 -8.92 0.07
CA ALA A 121 -12.86 -10.26 -0.47
C ALA A 121 -11.97 -11.28 0.27
N LEU A 122 -10.71 -10.96 0.55
CA LEU A 122 -9.82 -11.82 1.33
C LEU A 122 -10.33 -12.04 2.76
N CYS A 123 -10.88 -11.01 3.41
CA CYS A 123 -11.53 -11.18 4.71
C CYS A 123 -12.74 -12.11 4.63
N ILE A 124 -13.59 -11.96 3.62
CA ILE A 124 -14.76 -12.83 3.42
C ILE A 124 -14.31 -14.28 3.22
N ARG A 125 -13.19 -14.51 2.54
CA ARG A 125 -12.61 -15.85 2.36
C ARG A 125 -12.07 -16.48 3.65
N LEU A 126 -11.99 -15.76 4.76
CA LEU A 126 -11.65 -16.40 6.04
C LEU A 126 -12.83 -17.22 6.60
N PHE A 127 -14.05 -16.98 6.11
CA PHE A 127 -15.26 -17.65 6.59
C PHE A 127 -15.68 -18.86 5.74
N VAL A 128 -15.01 -19.10 4.61
CA VAL A 128 -15.36 -20.13 3.62
C VAL A 128 -14.13 -20.92 3.18
#